data_AF-A0A1V5WH14-F1
#
_entry.id   AF-A0A1V5WH14-F1
#
_cell.length_a   1.000
_cell.length_b   1.000
_cell.length_c   1.000
_cell.angle_alpha   90.00
_cell.angle_beta   90.00
_cell.angle_gamma   90.00
#
_symmetry.space_group_name_H-M   'P 1'
#
loop_
_entity.id
_entity.type
_entity.pdbx_description
1 polymer ?
#
loop_
_entity_poly.entity_id
_entity_poly.type
_entity_poly.pdbx_seq_one_letter_code
_entity_poly.pdbx_strand_id
1 'polypeptide(L)'
;MVYVLAASRLFRLQEPWWWNLLFPIGLAAIPVAVSAVRRLNLSSVFPVSPAPFRETAGALLLVPLVLVFLLPLAQLVAPWLPVPDSEDPAIMEGLLSGGFVYAFLFIVLLPALCEEILFRGFILSGLRDRFGKWSSIILCALLFAALHLEPARIPFALIPGIAITAVGWKTRSLVLPVLMHFLHNGILFYLLWMTAAGSGGTSIPPINSVFP
;
A
#
# COMPACT_ATOMS: atom_id res chain seq x y z
N MET A 1 4.31 -4.11 3.24
CA MET A 1 5.39 -3.88 4.24
C MET A 1 5.33 -4.88 5.40
N VAL A 2 4.25 -4.95 6.18
CA VAL A 2 4.10 -5.88 7.33
C VAL A 2 4.35 -7.34 6.95
N TYR A 3 3.81 -7.79 5.82
CA TYR A 3 3.94 -9.18 5.35
C TYR A 3 5.36 -9.56 4.86
N VAL A 4 6.18 -8.60 4.38
CA VAL A 4 7.58 -8.87 4.00
C VAL A 4 8.40 -9.15 5.26
N LEU A 5 8.14 -8.38 6.31
CA LEU A 5 8.77 -8.51 7.62
C LEU A 5 8.23 -9.69 8.43
N ALA A 6 6.94 -9.99 8.30
CA ALA A 6 6.33 -11.18 8.87
C ALA A 6 6.88 -12.45 8.21
N ALA A 7 7.10 -12.45 6.89
CA ALA A 7 7.71 -13.57 6.17
C ALA A 7 9.16 -13.80 6.63
N SER A 8 9.97 -12.76 6.76
CA SER A 8 11.35 -12.92 7.24
C SER A 8 11.41 -13.42 8.70
N ARG A 9 10.48 -13.01 9.57
CA ARG A 9 10.35 -13.54 10.94
C ARG A 9 9.84 -14.98 10.99
N LEU A 10 8.83 -15.34 10.20
CA LEU A 10 8.22 -16.68 10.18
C LEU A 10 9.21 -17.79 9.81
N PHE A 11 10.18 -17.50 8.94
CA PHE A 11 11.14 -18.50 8.49
C PHE A 11 12.48 -18.45 9.25
N ARG A 12 12.71 -17.47 10.15
CA ARG A 12 14.00 -17.27 10.88
C ARG A 12 15.24 -17.37 9.99
N LEU A 13 15.12 -16.94 8.75
CA LEU A 13 16.21 -17.06 7.80
C LEU A 13 17.07 -15.80 7.87
N GLN A 14 18.39 -15.96 8.06
CA GLN A 14 19.36 -14.96 7.61
C GLN A 14 19.42 -15.01 6.07
N GLU A 15 18.29 -14.73 5.41
CA GLU A 15 18.24 -14.76 3.96
C GLU A 15 18.88 -13.50 3.35
N PRO A 16 19.42 -13.60 2.14
CA PRO A 16 19.88 -12.45 1.39
C PRO A 16 18.76 -11.40 1.18
N TRP A 17 19.14 -10.13 1.10
CA TRP A 17 18.21 -9.00 0.93
C TRP A 17 17.24 -9.13 -0.25
N TRP A 18 17.60 -9.90 -1.29
CA TRP A 18 16.77 -10.12 -2.47
C TRP A 18 15.56 -11.04 -2.19
N TRP A 19 15.55 -11.79 -1.09
CA TRP A 19 14.39 -12.61 -0.69
C TRP A 19 13.15 -11.72 -0.45
N ASN A 20 13.38 -10.51 0.05
CA ASN A 20 12.33 -9.51 0.26
C ASN A 20 11.65 -9.07 -1.05
N LEU A 21 12.25 -9.34 -2.22
CA LEU A 21 11.66 -9.04 -3.54
C LEU A 21 10.66 -10.11 -3.99
N LEU A 22 10.84 -11.36 -3.56
CA LEU A 22 10.03 -12.48 -4.05
C LEU A 22 8.56 -12.31 -3.71
N PHE A 23 8.25 -11.78 -2.53
CA PHE A 23 6.87 -11.60 -2.12
C PHE A 23 6.15 -10.49 -2.91
N PRO A 24 6.66 -9.24 -2.98
CA PRO A 24 6.05 -8.21 -3.83
C PRO A 24 5.94 -8.65 -5.29
N ILE A 25 7.02 -9.22 -5.86
CA ILE A 25 7.01 -9.70 -7.25
C ILE A 25 5.98 -10.82 -7.41
N GLY A 26 5.89 -11.74 -6.46
CA GLY A 26 4.89 -12.81 -6.45
C GLY A 26 3.45 -12.29 -6.44
N LEU A 27 3.16 -11.26 -5.65
CA LEU A 27 1.83 -10.61 -5.62
C LEU A 27 1.41 -10.07 -6.99
N ALA A 28 2.36 -9.57 -7.80
CA ALA A 28 2.07 -9.09 -9.15
C ALA A 28 2.11 -10.21 -10.20
N ALA A 29 3.13 -11.07 -10.13
CA ALA A 29 3.41 -12.09 -11.12
C ALA A 29 2.35 -13.20 -11.12
N ILE A 30 1.85 -13.62 -9.95
CA ILE A 30 0.84 -14.68 -9.84
C ILE A 30 -0.46 -14.27 -10.56
N PRO A 31 -1.08 -13.10 -10.30
CA PRO A 31 -2.27 -12.67 -11.04
C PRO A 31 -2.06 -12.55 -12.55
N VAL A 32 -0.90 -12.04 -12.98
CA VAL A 32 -0.56 -11.93 -14.41
C VAL A 32 -0.44 -13.32 -15.04
N ALA A 33 0.29 -14.24 -14.39
CA ALA A 33 0.45 -15.62 -14.84
C ALA A 33 -0.89 -16.37 -14.89
N VAL A 34 -1.71 -16.26 -13.84
CA VAL A 34 -3.06 -16.85 -13.80
C VAL A 34 -3.91 -16.30 -14.94
N SER A 35 -3.89 -14.98 -15.16
CA SER A 35 -4.64 -14.35 -16.27
C SER A 35 -4.18 -14.87 -17.63
N ALA A 36 -2.87 -15.01 -17.84
CA ALA A 36 -2.31 -15.55 -19.08
C ALA A 36 -2.66 -17.03 -19.29
N VAL A 37 -2.49 -17.88 -18.27
CA VAL A 37 -2.83 -19.32 -18.32
C VAL A 37 -4.32 -19.53 -18.57
N ARG A 38 -5.17 -18.69 -17.97
CA ARG A 38 -6.63 -18.71 -18.17
C ARG A 38 -7.07 -18.01 -19.46
N ARG A 39 -6.13 -17.50 -20.26
CA ARG A 39 -6.37 -16.78 -21.54
C ARG A 39 -7.33 -15.61 -21.37
N LEU A 40 -7.27 -14.93 -20.23
CA LEU A 40 -8.01 -13.69 -20.01
C LEU A 40 -7.43 -12.58 -20.87
N ASN A 41 -8.26 -11.62 -21.27
CA ASN A 41 -7.79 -10.45 -21.99
C ASN A 41 -7.01 -9.52 -21.04
N LEU A 42 -5.67 -9.54 -21.12
CA LEU A 42 -4.80 -8.79 -20.22
C LEU A 42 -5.04 -7.27 -20.27
N SER A 43 -5.45 -6.71 -21.40
CA SER A 43 -5.75 -5.27 -21.48
C SER A 43 -7.05 -4.90 -20.76
N SER A 44 -7.95 -5.88 -20.57
CA SER A 44 -9.17 -5.70 -19.79
C SER A 44 -8.93 -5.90 -18.29
N VAL A 45 -8.06 -6.84 -17.93
CA VAL A 45 -7.68 -7.11 -16.53
C VAL A 45 -6.71 -6.05 -15.99
N PHE A 46 -5.75 -5.63 -16.80
CA PHE A 46 -4.70 -4.66 -16.44
C PHE A 46 -4.74 -3.48 -17.42
N PRO A 47 -5.79 -2.65 -17.40
CA PRO A 47 -5.93 -1.55 -18.35
C PRO A 47 -4.89 -0.47 -18.09
N VAL A 48 -3.89 -0.38 -18.98
CA VAL A 48 -2.87 0.68 -18.95
C VAL A 48 -3.33 1.81 -19.86
N SER A 49 -4.22 2.65 -19.35
CA SER A 49 -4.71 3.85 -20.03
C SER A 49 -4.44 5.08 -19.17
N PRO A 50 -3.94 6.19 -19.76
CA PRO A 50 -3.88 7.44 -19.02
C PRO A 50 -5.30 7.93 -18.74
N ALA A 51 -5.54 8.40 -17.51
CA ALA A 51 -6.78 9.08 -17.18
C ALA A 51 -6.72 10.54 -17.68
N PRO A 52 -7.87 11.18 -17.99
CA PRO A 52 -7.85 12.58 -18.36
C PRO A 52 -7.32 13.46 -17.22
N PHE A 53 -6.86 14.67 -17.55
CA PHE A 53 -6.15 15.53 -16.60
C PHE A 53 -6.97 15.86 -15.35
N ARG A 54 -8.29 16.10 -15.48
CA ARG A 54 -9.17 16.47 -14.36
C ARG A 54 -9.32 15.33 -13.36
N GLU A 55 -9.49 14.10 -13.84
CA GLU A 55 -9.54 12.90 -13.02
C GLU A 55 -8.20 12.66 -12.35
N THR A 56 -7.10 12.86 -13.08
CA THR A 56 -5.74 12.71 -12.54
C THR A 56 -5.47 13.73 -11.44
N ALA A 57 -5.70 15.01 -11.69
CA ALA A 57 -5.53 16.08 -10.71
C ALA A 57 -6.42 15.86 -9.47
N GLY A 58 -7.70 15.53 -9.67
CA GLY A 58 -8.62 15.23 -8.57
C GLY A 58 -8.19 14.02 -7.75
N ALA A 59 -7.70 12.96 -8.40
CA ALA A 59 -7.19 11.78 -7.72
C ALA A 59 -5.91 12.07 -6.93
N LEU A 60 -4.98 12.84 -7.49
CA LEU A 60 -3.75 13.23 -6.79
C LEU A 60 -4.02 14.19 -5.62
N LEU A 61 -5.01 15.09 -5.73
CA LEU A 61 -5.47 15.94 -4.63
C LEU A 61 -6.21 15.14 -3.55
N LEU A 62 -6.91 14.07 -3.91
CA LEU A 62 -7.61 13.22 -2.95
C LEU A 62 -6.64 12.52 -1.99
N VAL A 63 -5.42 12.18 -2.41
CA VAL A 63 -4.42 11.50 -1.57
C VAL A 63 -4.06 12.31 -0.31
N PRO A 64 -3.55 13.56 -0.39
CA PRO A 64 -3.25 14.35 0.80
C PRO A 64 -4.51 14.68 1.61
N LEU A 65 -5.67 14.86 0.98
CA LEU A 65 -6.93 15.07 1.71
C LEU A 65 -7.31 13.86 2.56
N VAL A 66 -7.17 12.64 2.03
CA VAL A 66 -7.36 11.41 2.78
C VAL A 66 -6.35 11.31 3.92
N LEU A 67 -5.07 11.61 3.67
CA LEU A 67 -4.04 11.59 4.72
C LEU A 67 -4.35 12.57 5.85
N VAL A 68 -4.75 13.80 5.52
CA VAL A 68 -5.17 14.81 6.52
C VAL A 68 -6.38 14.32 7.32
N PHE A 69 -7.35 13.68 6.66
CA PHE A 69 -8.50 13.08 7.34
C PHE A 69 -8.12 11.92 8.28
N LEU A 70 -7.08 11.13 7.93
CA LEU A 70 -6.61 10.03 8.76
C LEU A 70 -5.95 10.49 10.06
N LEU A 71 -5.41 11.71 10.14
CA LEU A 71 -4.76 12.22 11.36
C LEU A 71 -5.69 12.28 12.59
N PRO A 72 -6.83 12.98 12.57
CA PRO A 72 -7.75 12.99 13.72
C PRO A 72 -8.38 11.60 13.97
N LEU A 73 -8.58 10.80 12.92
CA LEU A 73 -9.06 9.42 13.07
C LEU A 73 -8.03 8.57 13.82
N ALA A 74 -6.75 8.75 13.54
CA ALA A 74 -5.68 8.04 14.26
C ALA A 74 -5.73 8.37 15.75
N GLN A 75 -5.85 9.64 16.12
CA GLN A 75 -5.96 10.05 17.51
C GLN A 75 -7.21 9.51 18.21
N LEU A 76 -8.34 9.43 17.49
CA LEU A 76 -9.58 8.88 18.01
C LEU A 76 -9.50 7.37 18.28
N VAL A 77 -8.83 6.63 17.39
CA VAL A 77 -8.86 5.16 17.36
C VAL A 77 -7.64 4.56 18.08
N ALA A 78 -6.50 5.24 18.13
CA ALA A 78 -5.25 4.75 18.73
C ALA A 78 -5.40 4.22 20.17
N PRO A 79 -6.17 4.85 21.08
CA PRO A 79 -6.34 4.32 22.45
C PRO A 79 -6.99 2.94 22.52
N TRP A 80 -7.67 2.52 21.45
CA TRP A 80 -8.44 1.28 21.37
C TRP A 80 -7.75 0.19 20.58
N LEU A 81 -6.63 0.50 19.93
CA LEU A 81 -5.89 -0.45 19.11
C LEU A 81 -4.65 -0.93 19.84
N PRO A 82 -4.27 -2.22 19.67
CA PRO A 82 -2.95 -2.65 20.09
C PRO A 82 -1.89 -1.88 19.31
N VAL A 83 -0.75 -1.61 19.96
CA VAL A 83 0.42 -1.06 19.27
C VAL A 83 0.80 -2.01 18.13
N PRO A 84 0.92 -1.52 16.89
CA PRO A 84 1.29 -2.36 15.76
C PRO A 84 2.71 -2.94 15.93
N ASP A 85 2.91 -4.22 15.61
CA ASP A 85 4.23 -4.86 15.58
C ASP A 85 5.19 -4.16 14.62
N SER A 86 4.63 -3.55 13.59
CA SER A 86 5.36 -2.79 12.59
C SER A 86 5.89 -1.43 13.07
N GLU A 87 5.54 -1.02 14.29
CA GLU A 87 6.16 0.09 15.02
C GLU A 87 7.33 -0.38 15.90
N ASP A 88 7.69 -1.67 15.85
CA ASP A 88 8.90 -2.20 16.47
C ASP A 88 10.13 -1.43 15.95
N PRO A 89 10.87 -0.74 16.84
CA PRO A 89 12.03 0.05 16.45
C PRO A 89 13.06 -0.75 15.66
N ALA A 90 13.23 -2.05 15.94
CA ALA A 90 14.20 -2.90 15.23
C ALA A 90 13.80 -3.14 13.77
N ILE A 91 12.49 -3.21 13.49
CA ILE A 91 11.97 -3.33 12.12
C ILE A 91 12.23 -2.04 11.34
N MET A 92 11.91 -0.91 11.96
CA MET A 92 12.04 0.38 11.31
C MET A 92 13.51 0.73 11.09
N GLU A 93 14.36 0.50 12.08
CA GLU A 93 15.81 0.66 11.97
C GLU A 93 16.38 -0.21 10.84
N GLY A 94 15.99 -1.49 10.75
CA GLY A 94 16.45 -2.39 9.69
C GLY A 94 16.07 -1.93 8.28
N LEU A 95 14.90 -1.29 8.11
CA LEU A 95 14.52 -0.73 6.81
C LEU A 95 15.32 0.53 6.46
N LEU A 96 15.51 1.43 7.42
CA LEU A 96 16.23 2.68 7.19
C LEU A 96 17.75 2.47 7.08
N SER A 97 18.30 1.46 7.75
CA SER A 97 19.73 1.10 7.69
C SER A 97 20.16 0.63 6.30
N GLY A 98 19.23 0.12 5.48
CA GLY A 98 19.48 -0.20 4.07
C GLY A 98 19.74 1.03 3.19
N GLY A 99 19.56 2.23 3.72
CA GLY A 99 19.70 3.50 3.02
C GLY A 99 18.44 3.93 2.27
N PHE A 100 18.42 5.20 1.86
CA PHE A 100 17.24 5.84 1.26
C PHE A 100 16.69 5.07 0.06
N VAL A 101 17.56 4.66 -0.87
CA VAL A 101 17.14 3.97 -2.10
C VAL A 101 16.48 2.63 -1.78
N TYR A 102 17.08 1.85 -0.86
CA TYR A 102 16.50 0.58 -0.43
C TYR A 102 15.12 0.80 0.20
N ALA A 103 15.03 1.68 1.20
CA ALA A 103 13.78 1.95 1.89
C ALA A 103 12.69 2.47 0.93
N PHE A 104 13.04 3.37 0.02
CA PHE A 104 12.11 3.89 -0.99
C PHE A 104 11.56 2.79 -1.90
N LEU A 105 12.42 1.89 -2.39
CA LEU A 105 12.00 0.78 -3.24
C LEU A 105 10.98 -0.14 -2.54
N PHE A 106 11.23 -0.48 -1.28
CA PHE A 106 10.42 -1.45 -0.54
C PHE A 106 9.21 -0.88 0.19
N ILE A 107 9.21 0.42 0.52
CA ILE A 107 8.09 1.11 1.18
C ILE A 107 7.17 1.76 0.15
N VAL A 108 7.73 2.34 -0.91
CA VAL A 108 6.99 3.19 -1.85
C VAL A 108 6.72 2.45 -3.14
N LEU A 109 7.77 2.14 -3.91
CA LEU A 109 7.62 1.76 -5.31
C LEU A 109 7.04 0.35 -5.47
N LEU A 110 7.63 -0.66 -4.84
CA LEU A 110 7.20 -2.05 -5.02
C LEU A 110 5.78 -2.29 -4.51
N PRO A 111 5.36 -1.83 -3.32
CA PRO A 111 3.98 -1.99 -2.87
C PRO A 111 2.99 -1.28 -3.81
N ALA A 112 3.27 -0.03 -4.20
CA ALA A 112 2.38 0.74 -5.06
C ALA A 112 2.18 0.10 -6.44
N LEU A 113 3.18 -0.61 -6.97
CA LEU A 113 3.04 -1.33 -8.23
C LEU A 113 2.37 -2.70 -8.02
N CYS A 114 2.93 -3.51 -7.13
CA CYS A 114 2.57 -4.93 -7.03
C CYS A 114 1.20 -5.15 -6.40
N GLU A 115 0.87 -4.38 -5.36
CA GLU A 115 -0.43 -4.48 -4.73
C GLU A 115 -1.52 -4.00 -5.69
N GLU A 116 -1.31 -2.92 -6.43
CA GLU A 116 -2.31 -2.42 -7.38
C GLU A 116 -2.56 -3.39 -8.53
N ILE A 117 -1.52 -4.07 -9.04
CA ILE A 117 -1.69 -5.14 -10.03
C ILE A 117 -2.62 -6.23 -9.49
N LEU A 118 -2.42 -6.68 -8.25
CA LEU A 118 -3.29 -7.67 -7.62
C LEU A 118 -4.71 -7.14 -7.40
N PHE A 119 -4.86 -6.01 -6.72
CA PHE A 119 -6.17 -5.54 -6.24
C PHE A 119 -6.96 -4.81 -7.31
N ARG A 120 -6.37 -3.85 -8.02
CA ARG A 120 -7.08 -2.99 -8.98
C ARG A 120 -7.04 -3.54 -10.39
N GLY A 121 -5.99 -4.29 -10.72
CA GLY A 121 -5.93 -5.10 -11.91
C GLY A 121 -6.81 -6.34 -11.76
N PHE A 122 -6.32 -7.36 -11.07
CA PHE A 122 -6.93 -8.69 -11.10
C PHE A 122 -8.24 -8.80 -10.31
N ILE A 123 -8.22 -8.49 -9.01
CA ILE A 123 -9.39 -8.69 -8.13
C ILE A 123 -10.55 -7.79 -8.54
N LEU A 124 -10.31 -6.49 -8.69
CA LEU A 124 -11.35 -5.52 -9.06
C LEU A 124 -11.97 -5.84 -10.42
N SER A 125 -11.17 -6.30 -11.40
CA SER A 125 -11.70 -6.72 -12.70
C SER A 125 -12.64 -7.92 -12.57
N GLY A 126 -12.27 -8.94 -11.79
CA GLY A 126 -13.17 -10.07 -11.54
C GLY A 126 -14.44 -9.69 -10.77
N LEU A 127 -14.35 -8.72 -9.84
CA LEU A 127 -15.50 -8.23 -9.09
C LEU A 127 -16.45 -7.38 -9.97
N ARG A 128 -15.91 -6.58 -10.90
CA ARG A 128 -16.70 -5.77 -11.84
C ARG A 128 -17.71 -6.58 -12.63
N ASP A 129 -17.32 -7.78 -13.05
CA ASP A 129 -18.15 -8.63 -13.89
C ASP A 129 -19.27 -9.33 -13.11
N ARG A 130 -19.15 -9.41 -11.78
CA ARG A 130 -20.06 -10.17 -10.91
C ARG A 130 -20.90 -9.31 -9.97
N PHE A 131 -20.43 -8.12 -9.61
CA PHE A 131 -21.01 -7.29 -8.57
C PHE A 131 -21.22 -5.84 -9.03
N GLY A 132 -22.16 -5.14 -8.38
CA GLY A 132 -22.37 -3.72 -8.59
C GLY A 132 -21.18 -2.86 -8.15
N LYS A 133 -21.21 -1.58 -8.53
CA LYS A 133 -20.13 -0.59 -8.26
C LYS A 133 -19.69 -0.60 -6.80
N TRP A 134 -20.63 -0.37 -5.87
CA TRP A 134 -20.28 -0.18 -4.46
C TRP A 134 -19.80 -1.48 -3.80
N SER A 135 -20.44 -2.61 -4.10
CA SER A 135 -20.01 -3.93 -3.63
C SER A 135 -18.60 -4.25 -4.09
N SER A 136 -18.27 -4.02 -5.35
CA SER A 136 -16.93 -4.25 -5.88
C SER A 136 -15.88 -3.35 -5.23
N ILE A 137 -16.21 -2.07 -5.00
CA ILE A 137 -15.31 -1.11 -4.35
C ILE A 137 -15.02 -1.54 -2.91
N ILE A 138 -16.06 -1.85 -2.14
CA ILE A 138 -15.94 -2.20 -0.73
C ILE A 138 -15.21 -3.54 -0.58
N LEU A 139 -15.60 -4.57 -1.32
CA LEU A 139 -14.96 -5.89 -1.24
C LEU A 139 -13.47 -5.83 -1.60
N CYS A 140 -13.10 -5.14 -2.68
CA CYS A 140 -11.71 -5.00 -3.06
C CYS A 140 -10.90 -4.23 -2.00
N ALA A 141 -11.45 -3.14 -1.45
CA ALA A 141 -10.79 -2.37 -0.40
C ALA A 141 -10.65 -3.15 0.92
N LEU A 142 -11.63 -3.97 1.28
CA LEU A 142 -11.55 -4.87 2.45
C LEU A 142 -10.44 -5.92 2.27
N LEU A 143 -10.37 -6.55 1.09
CA LEU A 143 -9.31 -7.51 0.78
C LEU A 143 -7.91 -6.85 0.80
N PHE A 144 -7.81 -5.61 0.30
CA PHE A 144 -6.58 -4.82 0.37
C PHE A 144 -6.16 -4.52 1.82
N ALA A 145 -7.10 -4.06 2.64
CA ALA A 145 -6.82 -3.79 4.05
C ALA A 145 -6.46 -5.08 4.81
N ALA A 146 -7.13 -6.20 4.53
CA ALA A 146 -6.85 -7.49 5.16
C ALA A 146 -5.45 -8.04 4.83
N LEU A 147 -4.88 -7.72 3.66
CA LEU A 147 -3.50 -8.12 3.30
C LEU A 147 -2.45 -7.55 4.25
N HIS A 148 -2.77 -6.49 4.99
CA HIS A 148 -1.83 -5.90 5.94
C HIS A 148 -1.60 -6.78 7.17
N LEU A 149 -2.46 -7.78 7.42
CA LEU A 149 -2.33 -8.79 8.49
C LEU A 149 -2.09 -8.23 9.89
N GLU A 150 -2.46 -6.98 10.11
CA GLU A 150 -2.26 -6.25 11.36
C GLU A 150 -3.54 -5.47 11.67
N PRO A 151 -4.33 -5.88 12.68
CA PRO A 151 -5.64 -5.29 12.96
C PRO A 151 -5.59 -3.77 13.14
N ALA A 152 -4.54 -3.26 13.78
CA ALA A 152 -4.34 -1.83 13.99
C ALA A 152 -4.17 -1.05 12.69
N ARG A 153 -3.68 -1.66 11.60
CA ARG A 153 -3.52 -1.02 10.28
C ARG A 153 -4.78 -1.06 9.43
N ILE A 154 -5.71 -1.96 9.70
CA ILE A 154 -6.89 -2.18 8.83
C ILE A 154 -7.69 -0.88 8.61
N PRO A 155 -8.04 -0.08 9.65
CA PRO A 155 -8.80 1.15 9.44
C PRO A 155 -8.08 2.16 8.54
N PHE A 156 -6.76 2.28 8.72
CA PHE A 156 -5.91 3.21 7.98
C PHE A 156 -5.60 2.75 6.56
N ALA A 157 -5.65 1.44 6.29
CA ALA A 157 -5.52 0.89 4.94
C ALA A 157 -6.87 0.87 4.19
N LEU A 158 -7.99 0.70 4.90
CA LEU A 158 -9.31 0.57 4.30
C LEU A 158 -9.77 1.88 3.64
N ILE A 159 -9.60 3.02 4.30
CA ILE A 159 -10.04 4.33 3.79
C ILE A 159 -9.34 4.72 2.47
N PRO A 160 -7.99 4.77 2.39
CA PRO A 160 -7.31 5.00 1.12
C PRO A 160 -7.59 3.85 0.15
N GLY A 161 -7.76 2.62 0.64
CA GLY A 161 -8.19 1.47 -0.15
C GLY A 161 -9.49 1.73 -0.91
N ILE A 162 -10.51 2.26 -0.23
CA ILE A 162 -11.80 2.64 -0.84
C ILE A 162 -11.59 3.75 -1.86
N ALA A 163 -10.85 4.80 -1.52
CA ALA A 163 -10.60 5.94 -2.40
C ALA A 163 -9.93 5.53 -3.71
N ILE A 164 -8.82 4.80 -3.62
CA ILE A 164 -8.05 4.31 -4.78
C ILE A 164 -8.89 3.35 -5.61
N THR A 165 -9.64 2.43 -4.97
CA THR A 165 -10.52 1.51 -5.68
C THR A 165 -11.68 2.23 -6.37
N ALA A 166 -12.25 3.28 -5.77
CA ALA A 166 -13.30 4.08 -6.38
C ALA A 166 -12.81 4.84 -7.62
N VAL A 167 -11.59 5.39 -7.55
CA VAL A 167 -10.94 6.03 -8.71
C VAL A 167 -10.67 4.99 -9.78
N GLY A 168 -10.03 3.87 -9.45
CA GLY A 168 -9.78 2.76 -10.38
C GLY A 168 -11.08 2.23 -11.00
N TRP A 169 -12.15 2.13 -10.22
CA TRP A 169 -13.49 1.76 -10.70
C TRP A 169 -13.96 2.72 -11.79
N LYS A 170 -13.92 4.02 -11.51
CA LYS A 170 -14.43 5.08 -12.38
C LYS A 170 -13.60 5.22 -13.67
N THR A 171 -12.27 5.22 -13.56
CA THR A 171 -11.38 5.53 -14.69
C THR A 171 -11.04 4.33 -15.55
N ARG A 172 -11.26 3.09 -15.07
CA ARG A 172 -10.82 1.86 -15.74
C ARG A 172 -9.36 1.96 -16.17
N SER A 173 -8.52 2.46 -15.28
CA SER A 173 -7.08 2.60 -15.46
C SER A 173 -6.37 1.99 -14.25
N LEU A 174 -5.30 1.25 -14.50
CA LEU A 174 -4.38 0.76 -13.49
C LEU A 174 -3.31 1.80 -13.15
N VAL A 175 -2.97 2.68 -14.11
CA VAL A 175 -1.93 3.71 -13.94
C VAL A 175 -2.31 4.66 -12.82
N LEU A 176 -3.55 5.14 -12.79
CA LEU A 176 -3.95 6.14 -11.80
C LEU A 176 -3.98 5.59 -10.36
N PRO A 177 -4.51 4.39 -10.08
CA PRO A 177 -4.34 3.74 -8.79
C PRO A 177 -2.88 3.57 -8.36
N VAL A 178 -1.99 3.12 -9.25
CA VAL A 178 -0.55 3.01 -8.98
C VAL A 178 0.04 4.36 -8.59
N LEU A 179 -0.29 5.43 -9.33
CA LEU A 179 0.19 6.78 -9.02
C LEU A 179 -0.34 7.30 -7.68
N MET A 180 -1.63 7.06 -7.37
CA MET A 180 -2.22 7.45 -6.08
C MET A 180 -1.56 6.72 -4.92
N HIS A 181 -1.36 5.41 -5.03
CA HIS A 181 -0.73 4.60 -3.99
C HIS A 181 0.75 4.96 -3.84
N PHE A 182 1.46 5.18 -4.94
CA PHE A 182 2.85 5.67 -4.93
C PHE A 182 2.95 7.02 -4.21
N LEU A 183 2.05 7.97 -4.52
CA LEU A 183 2.03 9.26 -3.85
C LEU A 183 1.71 9.12 -2.36
N HIS A 184 0.72 8.30 -2.01
CA HIS A 184 0.35 8.01 -0.63
C HIS A 184 1.56 7.49 0.17
N ASN A 185 2.22 6.46 -0.33
CA ASN A 185 3.38 5.87 0.34
C ASN A 185 4.58 6.81 0.31
N GLY A 186 4.76 7.58 -0.77
CA GLY A 186 5.83 8.56 -0.90
C GLY A 186 5.73 9.69 0.13
N ILE A 187 4.52 10.20 0.38
CA ILE A 187 4.28 11.22 1.42
C ILE A 187 4.60 10.64 2.80
N LEU A 188 4.07 9.45 3.12
CA LEU A 188 4.32 8.80 4.41
C LEU A 188 5.81 8.49 4.61
N PHE A 189 6.47 7.97 3.57
CA PHE A 189 7.90 7.71 3.57
C PHE A 189 8.73 8.98 3.77
N TYR A 190 8.38 10.07 3.09
CA TYR A 190 9.07 11.35 3.27
C TYR A 190 8.97 11.86 4.71
N LEU A 191 7.77 11.83 5.30
CA LEU A 191 7.55 12.25 6.69
C LEU A 191 8.36 11.37 7.67
N LEU A 192 8.34 10.06 7.47
CA LEU A 192 9.14 9.11 8.25
C LEU A 192 10.65 9.36 8.09
N TRP A 193 11.12 9.59 6.87
CA TRP A 193 12.54 9.82 6.61
C TRP A 193 13.05 11.12 7.23
N MET A 194 12.27 12.20 7.15
CA MET A 194 12.62 13.50 7.72
C MET A 194 12.65 13.47 9.25
N THR A 195 11.74 12.73 9.88
CA THR A 195 11.72 12.57 11.35
C THR A 195 12.91 11.74 11.84
N ALA A 196 13.27 10.67 11.13
CA ALA A 196 14.46 9.87 11.43
C ALA A 196 15.79 10.62 11.17
N ALA A 197 15.85 11.46 10.14
CA ALA A 197 17.03 12.28 9.84
C ALA A 197 17.20 13.44 10.85
N GLY A 198 16.09 14.02 11.32
CA GLY A 198 16.08 15.10 12.32
C GLY A 198 16.49 14.65 13.73
N SER A 199 16.36 13.36 14.06
CA SER A 199 16.76 12.80 15.36
C SER A 199 18.27 12.49 15.50
N GLY A 200 19.11 12.93 14.55
CA GLY A 200 20.57 12.88 14.71
C GLY A 200 21.18 11.48 14.68
N GLY A 201 20.52 10.50 14.04
CA GLY A 201 21.04 9.14 13.89
C GLY A 201 20.98 8.28 15.17
N THR A 202 20.42 8.79 16.26
CA THR A 202 20.17 8.00 17.47
C THR A 202 18.66 7.88 17.68
N SER A 203 18.12 6.71 17.30
CA SER A 203 16.73 6.28 17.44
C SER A 203 15.68 7.06 16.64
N ILE A 204 14.82 6.30 15.96
CA ILE A 204 13.61 6.81 15.32
C ILE A 204 12.64 7.15 16.45
N PRO A 205 12.20 8.41 16.59
CA PRO A 205 11.29 8.77 17.66
C PRO A 205 9.97 7.99 17.48
N PRO A 206 9.35 7.46 18.56
CA PRO A 206 8.08 6.75 18.47
C PRO A 206 7.03 7.67 17.84
N ILE A 207 6.16 7.11 16.98
CA ILE A 207 5.16 7.86 16.18
C ILE A 207 4.28 8.78 17.06
N ASN A 208 4.07 8.38 18.31
CA ASN A 208 3.35 9.08 19.37
C ASN A 208 3.98 10.45 19.73
N SER A 209 5.26 10.67 19.42
CA SER A 209 5.95 11.95 19.65
C SER A 209 5.89 12.91 18.47
N VAL A 210 5.41 12.45 17.30
CA VAL A 210 5.24 13.28 16.10
C VAL A 210 3.82 13.86 16.04
N PHE A 211 2.85 13.19 16.65
CA PHE A 211 1.47 13.67 16.75
C PHE A 211 0.98 13.54 18.20
N PRO A 212 1.06 14.62 19.01
CA PRO A 212 0.53 14.64 20.37
C PRO A 212 -1.00 14.57 20.41
#